data_AF-A0A7Y6YZH5-F1
#
_entry.id   AF-A0A7Y6YZH5-F1
#
_cell.length_a   1.000
_cell.length_b   1.000
_cell.length_c   1.000
_cell.angle_alpha   90.00
_cell.angle_beta   90.00
_cell.angle_gamma   90.00
#
_symmetry.space_group_name_H-M   'P 1'
#
loop_
_entity.id
_entity.type
_entity.pdbx_description
1 polymer ?
#
loop_
_entity_poly.entity_id
_entity_poly.type
_entity_poly.pdbx_seq_one_letter_code
_entity_poly.pdbx_strand_id
1 'polypeptide(L)'
;MFLTFFLAISPAKAEINQSSFFDWDYAVWVWKNVKTGDAYDAEWAKYRQPAKDWMKRYKANSAKALEELQNNPKADLIKKGHDLSLVYNWWASFYKQRGGSNIWMVYEPNCYEGSDTYALGSADNGYRVDDKWSRWNIFTGKCDWPDWRMPAQVSYDKKQKSDFMAHLEKRREFITEQRRKQGL
;
A
#
# COMPACT_ATOMS: atom_id res chain seq x y z
N MET A 1 -10.83 40.59 -9.91
CA MET A 1 -11.00 39.67 -8.76
C MET A 1 -10.40 38.33 -9.17
N PHE A 2 -9.15 38.05 -8.81
CA PHE A 2 -8.48 36.79 -9.13
C PHE A 2 -8.90 35.75 -8.09
N LEU A 3 -9.62 34.70 -8.51
CA LEU A 3 -9.87 33.53 -7.68
C LEU A 3 -8.60 32.68 -7.68
N THR A 4 -7.82 32.78 -6.61
CA THR A 4 -6.73 31.84 -6.30
C THR A 4 -7.36 30.52 -5.88
N PHE A 5 -7.44 29.55 -6.80
CA PHE A 5 -7.69 28.16 -6.43
C PHE A 5 -6.46 27.63 -5.69
N PHE A 6 -6.51 27.65 -4.36
CA PHE A 6 -5.67 26.77 -3.56
C PHE A 6 -6.14 25.34 -3.84
N LEU A 7 -5.48 24.66 -4.78
CA LEU A 7 -5.45 23.20 -4.81
C LEU A 7 -4.93 22.77 -3.44
N ALA A 8 -5.85 22.43 -2.53
CA ALA A 8 -5.52 21.69 -1.33
C ALA A 8 -4.97 20.35 -1.81
N ILE A 9 -3.66 20.29 -2.03
CA ILE A 9 -2.92 19.05 -2.16
C ILE A 9 -3.08 18.40 -0.80
N SER A 10 -4.08 17.52 -0.68
CA SER A 10 -4.26 16.71 0.52
C SER A 10 -2.91 16.07 0.86
N PRO A 11 -2.46 16.06 2.12
CA PRO A 11 -1.10 15.62 2.49
C PRO A 11 -0.73 14.24 1.92
N ALA A 12 -1.74 13.38 1.69
CA ALA A 12 -1.65 12.11 0.99
C ALA A 12 -1.04 12.17 -0.44
N LYS A 13 -1.26 13.26 -1.19
CA LYS A 13 -0.73 13.46 -2.55
C LYS A 13 0.76 13.81 -2.56
N ALA A 14 1.30 14.36 -1.46
CA ALA A 14 2.71 14.74 -1.38
C ALA A 14 3.67 13.54 -1.13
N GLU A 15 3.14 12.38 -0.72
CA GLU A 15 3.94 11.19 -0.40
C GLU A 15 4.45 10.42 -1.62
N ILE A 16 3.78 10.58 -2.77
CA ILE A 16 4.27 10.10 -4.06
C ILE A 16 5.03 11.25 -4.70
N ASN A 17 6.23 11.00 -5.22
CA ASN A 17 6.93 11.98 -6.04
C ASN A 17 6.17 12.18 -7.36
N GLN A 18 5.17 13.08 -7.33
CA GLN A 18 4.30 13.36 -8.46
C GLN A 18 5.12 14.12 -9.51
N SER A 19 5.52 13.43 -10.57
CA SER A 19 5.96 14.09 -11.79
C SER A 19 4.87 15.02 -12.32
N SER A 20 5.24 16.03 -13.11
CA SER A 20 4.28 16.98 -13.71
C SER A 20 3.19 16.35 -14.58
N PHE A 21 3.33 15.07 -14.93
CA PHE A 21 2.39 14.31 -15.75
C PHE A 21 1.71 13.16 -15.00
N PHE A 22 1.85 13.05 -13.67
CA PHE A 22 1.31 11.92 -12.91
C PHE A 22 -0.22 11.81 -13.06
N ASP A 23 -0.71 10.69 -13.58
CA ASP A 23 -2.14 10.42 -13.74
C ASP A 23 -2.70 9.77 -12.46
N TRP A 24 -3.37 10.59 -11.64
CA TRP A 24 -3.97 10.15 -10.39
C TRP A 24 -5.12 9.15 -10.60
N ASP A 25 -5.92 9.33 -11.65
CA ASP A 25 -7.07 8.46 -11.91
C ASP A 25 -6.60 7.07 -12.35
N TYR A 26 -5.54 7.01 -13.16
CA TYR A 26 -4.87 5.76 -13.48
C TYR A 26 -4.28 5.09 -12.24
N ALA A 27 -3.65 5.84 -11.33
CA ALA A 27 -3.12 5.29 -10.09
C ALA A 27 -4.21 4.67 -9.20
N VAL A 28 -5.34 5.36 -9.05
CA VAL A 28 -6.52 4.83 -8.33
C VAL A 28 -7.11 3.62 -9.05
N TRP A 29 -7.12 3.62 -10.39
CA TRP A 29 -7.57 2.46 -11.17
C TRP A 29 -6.68 1.24 -10.95
N VAL A 30 -5.36 1.40 -11.01
CA VAL A 30 -4.38 0.34 -10.73
C VAL A 30 -4.65 -0.23 -9.34
N TRP A 31 -4.75 0.64 -8.33
CA TRP A 31 -5.00 0.24 -6.96
C TRP A 31 -6.26 -0.62 -6.82
N LYS A 32 -7.35 -0.21 -7.48
CA LYS A 32 -8.66 -0.89 -7.39
C LYS A 32 -8.76 -2.17 -8.20
N ASN A 33 -8.09 -2.26 -9.34
CA ASN A 33 -8.34 -3.33 -10.32
C ASN A 33 -7.18 -4.32 -10.43
N VAL A 34 -5.96 -3.92 -10.12
CA VAL A 34 -4.75 -4.75 -10.22
C VAL A 34 -4.46 -5.32 -8.82
N LYS A 35 -5.16 -6.38 -8.43
CA LYS A 35 -5.17 -6.85 -7.04
C LYS A 35 -4.11 -7.88 -6.67
N THR A 36 -3.51 -8.57 -7.64
CA THR A 36 -2.52 -9.63 -7.39
C THR A 36 -1.16 -9.26 -7.97
N GLY A 37 -0.09 -9.86 -7.44
CA GLY A 37 1.27 -9.72 -8.00
C GLY A 37 1.32 -10.08 -9.49
N ASP A 38 0.70 -11.19 -9.90
CA ASP A 38 0.64 -11.60 -11.31
C ASP A 38 -0.09 -10.57 -12.19
N ALA A 39 -1.19 -9.99 -11.69
CA ALA A 39 -1.90 -8.94 -12.41
C ALA A 39 -1.05 -7.67 -12.54
N TYR A 40 -0.27 -7.34 -11.50
CA TYR A 40 0.67 -6.23 -11.53
C TYR A 40 1.77 -6.48 -12.56
N ASP A 41 2.37 -7.66 -12.57
CA ASP A 41 3.41 -8.03 -13.54
C ASP A 41 2.87 -8.00 -14.98
N ALA A 42 1.64 -8.47 -15.20
CA ALA A 42 0.96 -8.42 -16.49
C ALA A 42 0.67 -6.98 -16.95
N GLU A 43 0.22 -6.11 -16.04
CA GLU A 43 0.00 -4.69 -16.35
C GLU A 43 1.35 -3.99 -16.64
N TRP A 44 2.36 -4.26 -15.83
CA TRP A 44 3.70 -3.70 -15.99
C TRP A 44 4.34 -4.10 -17.31
N ALA A 45 4.15 -5.35 -17.77
CA ALA A 45 4.70 -5.84 -19.03
C ALA A 45 4.30 -4.99 -20.25
N LYS A 46 3.13 -4.34 -20.23
CA LYS A 46 2.63 -3.46 -21.31
C LYS A 46 3.51 -2.23 -21.52
N TYR A 47 4.13 -1.73 -20.45
CA TYR A 47 4.86 -0.46 -20.43
C TYR A 47 6.35 -0.63 -20.12
N ARG A 48 6.76 -1.81 -19.64
CA ARG A 48 8.05 -2.09 -18.99
C ARG A 48 9.23 -1.54 -19.77
N GLN A 49 9.35 -1.87 -21.05
CA GLN A 49 10.54 -1.54 -21.83
C GLN A 49 10.71 -0.02 -22.02
N PRO A 50 9.75 0.72 -22.63
CA PRO A 50 9.91 2.16 -22.81
C PRO A 50 9.99 2.92 -21.49
N ALA A 51 9.22 2.51 -20.47
CA ALA A 51 9.22 3.17 -19.17
C ALA A 51 10.54 2.97 -18.41
N LYS A 52 11.08 1.74 -18.36
CA LYS A 52 12.34 1.45 -17.64
C LYS A 52 13.53 2.23 -18.23
N ASP A 53 13.64 2.26 -19.55
CA ASP A 53 14.71 2.97 -20.22
C ASP A 53 14.62 4.48 -19.98
N TRP A 54 13.40 5.04 -20.06
CA TRP A 54 13.17 6.45 -19.76
C TRP A 54 13.42 6.78 -18.28
N MET A 55 12.93 5.97 -17.34
CA MET A 55 13.14 6.20 -15.89
C MET A 55 14.62 6.19 -15.50
N LYS A 56 15.46 5.39 -16.17
CA LYS A 56 16.92 5.43 -15.98
C LYS A 56 17.48 6.80 -16.38
N ARG A 57 17.03 7.37 -17.50
CA ARG A 57 17.42 8.71 -17.94
C ARG A 57 16.87 9.79 -17.02
N TYR A 58 15.62 9.67 -16.61
CA TYR A 58 14.98 10.60 -15.67
C TYR A 58 15.72 10.68 -14.34
N LYS A 59 16.17 9.54 -13.80
CA LYS A 59 17.00 9.50 -12.58
C LYS A 59 18.35 10.19 -12.77
N ALA A 60 18.94 10.12 -13.96
CA ALA A 60 20.23 10.73 -14.26
C ALA A 60 20.12 12.24 -14.53
N ASN A 61 19.09 12.66 -15.27
CA ASN A 61 18.78 14.05 -15.60
C ASN A 61 17.29 14.20 -15.90
N SER A 62 16.52 14.60 -14.89
CA SER A 62 15.06 14.71 -14.98
C SER A 62 14.61 15.78 -15.99
N ALA A 63 15.28 16.93 -16.03
CA ALA A 63 14.95 18.02 -16.96
C ALA A 63 15.06 17.58 -18.42
N LYS A 64 16.19 16.96 -18.80
CA LYS A 64 16.40 16.45 -20.16
C LYS A 64 15.44 15.32 -20.51
N ALA A 65 15.20 14.39 -19.59
CA ALA A 65 14.28 13.28 -19.82
C ALA A 65 12.83 13.76 -20.02
N LEU A 66 12.42 14.85 -19.35
CA LEU A 66 11.11 15.47 -19.54
C LEU A 66 10.99 16.17 -20.89
N GLU A 67 12.04 16.85 -21.36
CA GLU A 67 12.08 17.44 -22.70
C GLU A 67 11.97 16.34 -23.78
N GLU A 68 12.76 15.27 -23.65
CA GLU A 68 12.70 14.10 -24.55
C GLU A 68 11.29 13.47 -24.58
N LEU A 69 10.55 13.53 -23.47
CA LEU A 69 9.23 12.93 -23.35
C LEU A 69 8.18 13.69 -24.19
N GLN A 70 8.32 15.01 -24.36
CA GLN A 70 7.33 15.84 -25.06
C GLN A 70 7.12 15.43 -26.53
N ASN A 71 8.20 14.97 -27.18
CA ASN A 71 8.20 14.59 -28.59
C ASN A 71 8.33 13.07 -28.80
N ASN A 72 8.15 12.27 -27.74
CA ASN A 72 8.35 10.83 -27.83
C ASN A 72 7.08 10.13 -28.35
N PRO A 73 7.14 9.32 -29.44
CA PRO A 73 5.98 8.59 -29.93
C PRO A 73 5.44 7.53 -28.94
N LYS A 74 6.24 7.17 -27.91
CA LYS A 74 5.85 6.26 -26.82
C LYS A 74 5.57 7.01 -25.51
N ALA A 75 5.38 8.33 -25.55
CA ALA A 75 5.21 9.15 -24.35
C ALA A 75 4.12 8.60 -23.41
N ASP A 76 2.96 8.22 -23.94
CA ASP A 76 1.85 7.72 -23.12
C ASP A 76 2.17 6.39 -22.43
N LEU A 77 2.86 5.48 -23.12
CA LEU A 77 3.33 4.22 -22.53
C LEU A 77 4.36 4.49 -21.43
N ILE A 78 5.27 5.44 -21.65
CA ILE A 78 6.28 5.83 -20.66
C ILE A 78 5.62 6.40 -19.41
N LYS A 79 4.69 7.34 -19.57
CA LYS A 79 3.95 7.98 -18.47
C LYS A 79 3.19 6.94 -17.64
N LYS A 80 2.40 6.08 -18.29
CA LYS A 80 1.67 5.01 -17.60
C LYS A 80 2.59 4.03 -16.87
N GLY A 81 3.71 3.65 -17.49
CA GLY A 81 4.68 2.78 -16.83
C GLY A 81 5.35 3.45 -15.62
N HIS A 82 5.71 4.73 -15.75
CA HIS A 82 6.25 5.51 -14.64
C HIS A 82 5.24 5.58 -13.48
N ASP A 83 3.99 5.91 -13.76
CA ASP A 83 2.95 6.05 -12.74
C ASP A 83 2.65 4.72 -12.06
N LEU A 84 2.58 3.62 -12.82
CA LEU A 84 2.46 2.27 -12.27
C LEU A 84 3.63 1.92 -11.33
N SER A 85 4.86 2.28 -11.73
CA SER A 85 6.03 2.07 -10.87
C SER A 85 5.97 2.89 -9.58
N LEU A 86 5.45 4.11 -9.62
CA LEU A 86 5.28 4.94 -8.42
C LEU A 86 4.25 4.35 -7.46
N VAL A 87 3.13 3.84 -7.98
CA VAL A 87 2.10 3.16 -7.18
C VAL A 87 2.70 1.94 -6.46
N TYR A 88 3.44 1.10 -7.16
CA TYR A 88 4.12 -0.05 -6.54
C TYR A 88 5.17 0.36 -5.52
N ASN A 89 5.99 1.37 -5.83
CA ASN A 89 7.03 1.83 -4.92
C ASN A 89 6.44 2.36 -3.60
N TRP A 90 5.32 3.09 -3.68
CA TRP A 90 4.61 3.55 -2.49
C TRP A 90 4.06 2.35 -1.68
N TRP A 91 3.41 1.39 -2.35
CA TRP A 91 2.93 0.16 -1.69
C TRP A 91 4.07 -0.64 -1.03
N ALA A 92 5.19 -0.82 -1.73
CA ALA A 92 6.35 -1.58 -1.27
C ALA A 92 7.05 -0.87 -0.09
N SER A 93 7.10 0.46 -0.13
CA SER A 93 7.61 1.28 0.99
C SER A 93 6.75 1.07 2.23
N PHE A 94 5.42 1.10 2.09
CA PHE A 94 4.50 0.83 3.20
C PHE A 94 4.68 -0.58 3.77
N TYR A 95 4.75 -1.59 2.89
CA TYR A 95 5.04 -2.98 3.28
C TYR A 95 6.35 -3.08 4.10
N LYS A 96 7.42 -2.41 3.65
CA LYS A 96 8.73 -2.42 4.31
C LYS A 96 8.73 -1.66 5.64
N GLN A 97 8.10 -0.49 5.70
CA GLN A 97 8.06 0.35 6.91
C GLN A 97 7.38 -0.36 8.08
N ARG A 98 6.40 -1.22 7.80
CA ARG A 98 5.74 -2.09 8.78
C ARG A 98 6.59 -3.27 9.24
N GLY A 99 7.83 -3.40 8.76
CA GLY A 99 8.79 -4.39 9.23
C GLY A 99 8.31 -5.85 9.12
N GLY A 100 7.34 -6.14 8.26
CA GLY A 100 6.73 -7.47 8.15
C GLY A 100 5.97 -7.96 9.39
N SER A 101 5.83 -7.13 10.44
CA SER A 101 5.06 -7.50 11.64
C SER A 101 3.63 -7.00 11.47
N ASN A 102 2.67 -7.93 11.50
CA ASN A 102 1.24 -7.68 11.33
C ASN A 102 0.82 -7.08 9.97
N ILE A 103 1.72 -6.95 8.99
CA ILE A 103 1.38 -6.49 7.63
C ILE A 103 0.39 -7.44 6.93
N TRP A 104 0.42 -8.73 7.28
CA TRP A 104 -0.55 -9.72 6.81
C TRP A 104 -2.01 -9.33 7.09
N MET A 105 -2.27 -8.49 8.10
CA MET A 105 -3.62 -8.01 8.44
C MET A 105 -4.24 -7.11 7.37
N VAL A 106 -3.40 -6.48 6.54
CA VAL A 106 -3.80 -5.55 5.47
C VAL A 106 -4.48 -6.27 4.30
N TYR A 107 -4.20 -7.57 4.13
CA TYR A 107 -4.62 -8.38 2.98
C TYR A 107 -5.74 -9.37 3.31
N GLU A 108 -6.38 -9.22 4.48
CA GLU A 108 -7.52 -10.05 4.91
C GLU A 108 -8.85 -9.40 4.52
N PRO A 109 -9.93 -10.17 4.33
CA PRO A 109 -11.18 -9.70 3.72
C PRO A 109 -11.87 -8.49 4.37
N ASN A 110 -11.51 -8.04 5.57
CA ASN A 110 -12.21 -6.97 6.28
C ASN A 110 -11.31 -6.01 7.03
N CYS A 111 -10.00 -5.97 6.78
CA CYS A 111 -9.09 -5.08 7.51
C CYS A 111 -9.39 -4.97 9.01
N TYR A 112 -9.65 -6.15 9.58
CA TYR A 112 -9.93 -6.42 10.97
C TYR A 112 -10.99 -5.52 11.65
N GLU A 113 -12.13 -5.31 11.00
CA GLU A 113 -13.36 -4.94 11.73
C GLU A 113 -13.75 -6.06 12.72
N GLY A 114 -13.89 -5.72 14.00
CA GLY A 114 -14.60 -6.53 14.98
C GLY A 114 -13.87 -7.70 15.64
N SER A 115 -12.55 -7.84 15.49
CA SER A 115 -11.89 -8.99 16.12
C SER A 115 -11.64 -8.74 17.62
N ASP A 116 -12.13 -9.64 18.47
CA ASP A 116 -11.69 -9.74 19.87
C ASP A 116 -10.16 -9.94 19.98
N THR A 117 -9.50 -10.37 18.92
CA THR A 117 -8.05 -10.59 18.83
C THR A 117 -7.23 -9.28 18.76
N TYR A 118 -7.70 -8.24 18.05
CA TYR A 118 -7.14 -6.88 18.13
C TYR A 118 -7.50 -6.20 19.44
N ALA A 119 -8.70 -6.43 20.00
CA ALA A 119 -9.06 -5.92 21.32
C ALA A 119 -8.18 -6.52 22.44
N LEU A 120 -7.83 -7.82 22.35
CA LEU A 120 -6.87 -8.43 23.26
C LEU A 120 -5.47 -7.82 23.06
N GLY A 121 -4.95 -7.73 21.83
CA GLY A 121 -3.63 -7.15 21.53
C GLY A 121 -3.50 -5.63 21.72
N SER A 122 -4.59 -4.87 21.61
CA SER A 122 -4.67 -3.40 21.58
C SER A 122 -5.45 -2.82 22.77
N ALA A 123 -5.73 -3.60 23.82
CA ALA A 123 -6.35 -3.13 25.05
C ALA A 123 -5.66 -1.88 25.64
N ASP A 124 -4.41 -1.58 25.25
CA ASP A 124 -3.66 -0.41 25.69
C ASP A 124 -3.77 0.84 24.80
N ASN A 125 -4.31 0.78 23.57
CA ASN A 125 -4.07 1.87 22.60
C ASN A 125 -5.29 2.53 21.95
N GLY A 126 -6.54 2.12 22.21
CA GLY A 126 -7.73 2.95 21.90
C GLY A 126 -7.97 3.41 20.44
N TYR A 127 -7.21 2.93 19.45
CA TYR A 127 -7.33 3.39 18.07
C TYR A 127 -8.42 2.63 17.31
N ARG A 128 -9.39 3.35 16.75
CA ARG A 128 -10.34 2.80 15.79
C ARG A 128 -9.62 2.44 14.48
N VAL A 129 -10.02 1.31 13.90
CA VAL A 129 -9.36 0.67 12.75
C VAL A 129 -9.62 1.45 11.45
N ASP A 130 -10.79 2.05 11.31
CA ASP A 130 -11.23 2.91 10.20
C ASP A 130 -10.34 4.16 10.00
N ASP A 131 -10.03 4.87 11.09
CA ASP A 131 -9.21 6.10 11.08
C ASP A 131 -7.75 5.86 10.71
N LYS A 132 -7.25 4.63 10.89
CA LYS A 132 -5.88 4.26 10.51
C LYS A 132 -5.77 4.00 9.02
N TRP A 133 -6.73 3.30 8.43
CA TRP A 133 -6.66 2.95 7.01
C TRP A 133 -6.88 4.14 6.09
N SER A 134 -7.76 5.07 6.47
CA SER A 134 -7.98 6.32 5.72
C SER A 134 -6.73 7.19 5.63
N ARG A 135 -5.87 7.16 6.65
CA ARG A 135 -4.58 7.86 6.67
C ARG A 135 -3.48 7.11 5.92
N TRP A 136 -3.61 5.80 5.78
CA TRP A 136 -2.54 4.98 5.23
C TRP A 136 -2.73 4.66 3.76
N ASN A 137 -3.95 4.55 3.26
CA ASN A 137 -4.20 4.32 1.84
C ASN A 137 -4.54 5.64 1.14
N ILE A 138 -3.54 6.26 0.53
CA ILE A 138 -3.69 7.56 -0.13
C ILE A 138 -4.56 7.51 -1.39
N PHE A 139 -4.74 6.33 -2.00
CA PHE A 139 -5.46 6.19 -3.27
C PHE A 139 -6.98 6.13 -3.08
N THR A 140 -7.44 5.39 -2.08
CA THR A 140 -8.88 5.17 -1.88
C THR A 140 -9.36 5.57 -0.49
N GLY A 141 -8.45 5.79 0.47
CA GLY A 141 -8.78 5.98 1.89
C GLY A 141 -9.46 4.77 2.52
N LYS A 142 -9.49 3.62 1.82
CA LYS A 142 -10.18 2.41 2.25
C LYS A 142 -9.17 1.34 2.55
N CYS A 143 -9.66 0.30 3.19
CA CYS A 143 -8.86 -0.88 3.37
C CYS A 143 -9.11 -1.91 2.26
N ASP A 144 -8.62 -1.55 1.08
CA ASP A 144 -8.74 -2.33 -0.15
C ASP A 144 -7.36 -2.54 -0.80
N TRP A 145 -6.37 -2.89 0.03
CA TRP A 145 -4.99 -3.01 -0.38
C TRP A 145 -4.78 -4.16 -1.38
N PRO A 146 -4.10 -3.93 -2.50
CA PRO A 146 -3.72 -5.00 -3.41
C PRO A 146 -2.60 -5.86 -2.81
N ASP A 147 -2.63 -7.16 -3.08
CA ASP A 147 -1.59 -8.10 -2.65
C ASP A 147 -0.55 -8.28 -3.76
N TRP A 148 0.46 -7.41 -3.77
CA TRP A 148 1.61 -7.48 -4.68
C TRP A 148 2.84 -8.13 -4.04
N ARG A 149 2.64 -8.88 -2.95
CA ARG A 149 3.74 -9.55 -2.26
C ARG A 149 4.36 -10.63 -3.14
N MET A 150 5.69 -10.70 -3.09
CA MET A 150 6.44 -11.82 -3.64
C MET A 150 6.12 -13.11 -2.86
N PRO A 151 6.27 -14.31 -3.47
CA PRO A 151 6.00 -15.58 -2.79
C PRO A 151 6.72 -15.77 -1.45
N ALA A 152 7.96 -15.27 -1.34
CA ALA A 152 8.72 -15.29 -0.09
C ALA A 152 8.10 -14.40 1.01
N GLN A 153 7.59 -13.23 0.64
CA GLN A 153 6.87 -12.32 1.53
C GLN A 153 5.56 -12.95 2.00
N VAL A 154 4.78 -13.54 1.09
CA VAL A 154 3.56 -14.29 1.43
C VAL A 154 3.84 -15.41 2.43
N SER A 155 4.92 -16.17 2.21
CA SER A 155 5.31 -17.28 3.10
C SER A 155 5.72 -16.80 4.49
N TYR A 156 6.54 -15.74 4.54
CA TYR A 156 6.94 -15.10 5.79
C TYR A 156 5.72 -14.58 6.58
N ASP A 157 4.81 -13.90 5.90
CA ASP A 157 3.61 -13.32 6.49
C ASP A 157 2.64 -14.38 7.01
N LYS A 158 2.50 -15.52 6.30
CA LYS A 158 1.71 -16.66 6.79
C LYS A 158 2.29 -17.22 8.08
N LYS A 159 3.61 -17.32 8.19
CA LYS A 159 4.28 -17.75 9.43
C LYS A 159 4.03 -16.76 10.56
N GLN A 160 4.24 -15.47 10.30
CA GLN A 160 3.99 -14.40 11.28
C GLN A 160 2.54 -14.43 11.79
N LYS A 161 1.57 -14.62 10.89
CA LYS A 161 0.17 -14.80 11.26
C LYS A 161 -0.03 -16.01 12.16
N SER A 162 0.51 -17.17 11.79
CA SER A 162 0.39 -18.39 12.58
C SER A 162 0.95 -18.22 13.98
N ASP A 163 2.14 -17.64 14.09
CA ASP A 163 2.81 -17.38 15.37
C ASP A 163 1.99 -16.41 16.25
N PHE A 164 1.43 -15.36 15.63
CA PHE A 164 0.56 -14.40 16.30
C PHE A 164 -0.73 -15.04 16.81
N MET A 165 -1.41 -15.85 16.00
CA MET A 165 -2.66 -16.52 16.40
C MET A 165 -2.42 -17.50 17.55
N ALA A 166 -1.32 -18.27 17.50
CA ALA A 166 -0.92 -19.15 18.60
C ALA A 166 -0.61 -18.38 19.90
N HIS A 167 0.02 -17.20 19.80
CA HIS A 167 0.23 -16.34 20.96
C HIS A 167 -1.09 -15.86 21.56
N LEU A 168 -2.07 -15.48 20.74
CA LEU A 168 -3.37 -15.03 21.21
C LEU A 168 -4.19 -16.14 21.88
N GLU A 169 -4.12 -17.35 21.36
CA GLU A 169 -4.76 -18.53 21.97
C GLU A 169 -4.22 -18.78 23.39
N LYS A 170 -2.89 -18.83 23.54
CA LYS A 170 -2.24 -18.95 24.86
C LYS A 170 -2.65 -17.85 25.82
N ARG A 171 -2.79 -16.61 25.33
CA ARG A 171 -3.24 -15.49 26.16
C ARG A 171 -4.70 -15.64 26.59
N ARG A 172 -5.58 -16.13 25.72
CA ARG A 172 -6.98 -16.42 26.07
C ARG A 172 -7.08 -17.50 27.14
N GLU A 173 -6.30 -18.57 27.01
CA GLU A 173 -6.23 -19.64 28.02
C GLU A 173 -5.76 -19.09 29.36
N PHE A 174 -4.68 -18.29 29.37
CA PHE A 174 -4.18 -17.67 30.59
C PHE A 174 -5.24 -16.79 31.28
N ILE A 175 -5.91 -15.91 30.53
CA ILE A 175 -6.97 -15.03 31.09
C ILE A 175 -8.11 -15.88 31.65
N THR A 176 -8.53 -16.92 30.93
CA THR A 176 -9.61 -17.82 31.35
C THR A 176 -9.25 -18.51 32.66
N GLU A 177 -8.01 -19.00 32.79
CA GLU A 177 -7.53 -19.63 34.02
C GLU A 177 -7.43 -18.64 35.19
N GLN A 178 -7.00 -17.40 34.95
CA GLN A 178 -7.00 -16.37 35.99
C GLN A 178 -8.40 -16.05 36.49
N ARG A 179 -9.39 -15.94 35.60
CA ARG A 179 -10.80 -15.72 35.97
C ARG A 179 -11.34 -16.88 36.81
N ARG A 180 -11.07 -18.11 36.37
CA ARG A 180 -11.44 -19.33 37.12
C ARG A 180 -10.86 -19.32 38.54
N LYS A 181 -9.59 -18.95 38.71
CA LYS A 181 -8.94 -18.83 40.03
C LYS A 181 -9.54 -17.72 40.90
N GLN A 182 -10.13 -16.69 40.30
CA GLN A 182 -10.78 -15.57 40.99
C GLN A 182 -12.27 -15.83 41.28
N GLY A 183 -12.82 -16.98 40.89
CA GLY A 183 -14.24 -17.31 41.07
C GLY A 183 -15.17 -16.50 40.15
N LEU A 184 -14.64 -15.99 39.04
CA LEU A 184 -15.35 -15.22 38.01
C LEU A 184 -15.60 -16.06 36.76
#